data_AF-A0A9D5UCB6-F1
#
_entry.id   AF-A0A9D5UCB6-F1
#
_cell.length_a   1.000
_cell.length_b   1.000
_cell.length_c   1.000
_cell.angle_alpha   90.00
_cell.angle_beta   90.00
_cell.angle_gamma   90.00
#
_symmetry.space_group_name_H-M   'P 1'
#
loop_
_entity.id
_entity.type
_entity.pdbx_description
1 polymer ?
#
loop_
_entity_poly.entity_id
_entity_poly.type
_entity_poly.pdbx_seq_one_letter_code
_entity_poly.pdbx_strand_id
1 'polypeptide(L)' 'MAISDEERALRENDVRQARASTELEGGRTSDEARAIQDAYARGEIDHDELMRRTRAYLNLPEKS' A
#
# COMPACT_ATOMS: atom_id res chain seq x y z
N MET A 1 13.65 -8.13 -1.93
CA MET A 1 14.71 -7.79 -0.96
C MET A 1 14.11 -7.96 0.42
N ALA A 2 14.80 -8.60 1.36
CA ALA A 2 14.31 -8.65 2.73
C ALA A 2 14.53 -7.27 3.39
N ILE A 3 13.46 -6.59 3.79
CA ILE A 3 13.52 -5.35 4.58
C ILE A 3 13.81 -5.67 6.05
N SER A 4 14.36 -4.71 6.79
CA SER A 4 14.55 -4.84 8.23
C SER A 4 13.22 -4.90 8.97
N ASP A 5 13.21 -5.41 10.20
CA ASP A 5 12.01 -5.43 11.04
C ASP A 5 11.53 -4.02 11.42
N GLU A 6 12.46 -3.08 11.58
CA GLU A 6 12.14 -1.66 11.79
C GLU A 6 11.41 -1.07 10.57
N GLU A 7 11.96 -1.28 9.37
CA GLU A 7 11.33 -0.84 8.12
C GLU A 7 9.96 -1.50 7.93
N ARG A 8 9.84 -2.79 8.24
CA ARG A 8 8.55 -3.51 8.20
C ARG A 8 7.53 -2.86 9.12
N ALA A 9 7.90 -2.58 10.37
CA ALA A 9 7.02 -1.94 11.35
C ALA A 9 6.58 -0.54 10.92
N LEU A 10 7.49 0.25 10.32
CA LEU A 10 7.17 1.56 9.76
C LEU A 10 6.14 1.44 8.63
N ARG A 11 6.37 0.54 7.67
CA ARG A 11 5.44 0.33 6.55
C ARG A 11 4.09 -0.22 6.99
N GLU A 12 4.06 -1.12 7.96
CA GLU A 12 2.82 -1.61 8.55
C GLU A 12 2.02 -0.48 9.22
N ASN A 13 2.72 0.47 9.87
CA ASN A 13 2.08 1.66 10.40
C ASN A 13 1.49 2.54 9.28
N ASP A 14 2.23 2.79 8.22
CA ASP A 14 1.77 3.60 7.09
C ASP A 14 0.52 2.98 6.43
N VAL A 15 0.53 1.66 6.21
CA VAL A 15 -0.61 0.93 5.65
C VAL A 15 -1.83 1.02 6.57
N ARG A 16 -1.63 0.86 7.89
CA ARG A 16 -2.69 1.00 8.88
C ARG A 16 -3.28 2.41 8.88
N GLN A 17 -2.44 3.45 8.82
CA GLN A 17 -2.89 4.84 8.77
C GLN A 17 -3.70 5.11 7.49
N ALA A 18 -3.21 4.67 6.32
CA ALA A 18 -3.93 4.84 5.06
C ALA A 18 -5.33 4.20 5.10
N ARG A 19 -5.45 2.98 5.66
CA ARG A 19 -6.74 2.29 5.82
C ARG A 19 -7.66 3.03 6.79
N ALA A 20 -7.13 3.43 7.95
CA ALA A 20 -7.89 4.14 8.96
C ALA A 20 -8.45 5.48 8.42
N SER A 21 -7.64 6.23 7.65
CA SER A 21 -8.11 7.46 7.00
C SER A 21 -9.26 7.20 6.02
N THR A 22 -9.18 6.15 5.19
CA THR A 22 -10.29 5.77 4.30
C THR A 22 -11.55 5.40 5.08
N GLU A 23 -11.40 4.67 6.19
CA GLU A 23 -12.53 4.26 7.04
C GLU A 23 -13.19 5.45 7.75
N LEU A 24 -12.43 6.46 8.16
CA LEU A 24 -12.95 7.70 8.74
C LEU A 24 -13.81 8.50 7.73
N GLU A 25 -13.52 8.38 6.44
CA GLU A 25 -14.32 8.98 5.36
C GLU A 25 -15.58 8.15 5.01
N GLY A 26 -15.83 7.06 5.76
CA GLY A 26 -16.94 6.13 5.51
C GLY A 26 -16.67 5.16 4.35
N GLY A 27 -15.45 5.15 3.81
CA GLY A 27 -15.01 4.23 2.78
C GLY A 27 -14.47 2.92 3.35
N ARG A 28 -14.22 1.96 2.46
CA ARG A 28 -13.42 0.78 2.77
C ARG A 28 -12.54 0.45 1.57
N THR A 29 -11.24 0.30 1.80
CA THR A 29 -10.32 -0.19 0.77
C THR A 29 -10.69 -1.63 0.39
N SER A 30 -10.72 -1.93 -0.91
CA SER A 30 -10.99 -3.27 -1.44
C SER A 30 -9.91 -4.27 -1.03
N ASP A 31 -10.21 -5.56 -1.13
CA ASP A 31 -9.26 -6.62 -0.80
C ASP A 31 -8.04 -6.60 -1.75
N GLU A 32 -8.24 -6.23 -3.01
CA GLU A 32 -7.15 -6.09 -3.99
C GLU A 32 -6.20 -4.94 -3.63
N ALA A 33 -6.75 -3.78 -3.24
CA ALA A 33 -5.94 -2.67 -2.75
C ALA A 33 -5.20 -3.01 -1.44
N ARG A 34 -5.85 -3.77 -0.54
CA ARG A 34 -5.23 -4.24 0.70
C ARG A 34 -4.08 -5.21 0.43
N ALA A 35 -4.22 -6.11 -0.55
CA ALA A 35 -3.16 -7.04 -0.93
C ALA A 35 -1.90 -6.33 -1.46
N ILE A 36 -2.07 -5.26 -2.25
CA ILE A 36 -0.96 -4.42 -2.73
C ILE A 36 -0.24 -3.76 -1.55
N GLN A 37 -0.99 -3.17 -0.63
CA GLN A 37 -0.44 -2.53 0.58
C GLN A 37 0.30 -3.54 1.48
N ASP A 38 -0.25 -4.74 1.66
CA ASP A 38 0.38 -5.77 2.50
C ASP A 38 1.67 -6.30 1.86
N ALA A 39 1.74 -6.41 0.54
CA ALA A 39 2.97 -6.75 -0.17
C ALA A 39 4.08 -5.69 0.06
N TYR A 40 3.71 -4.41 0.07
CA TYR A 40 4.64 -3.33 0.40
C TYR A 40 5.12 -3.41 1.85
N ALA A 41 4.19 -3.63 2.79
CA ALA A 41 4.50 -3.78 4.21
C ALA A 41 5.42 -4.98 4.47
N ARG A 42 5.23 -6.09 3.74
CA ARG A 42 6.11 -7.27 3.85
C ARG A 42 7.48 -7.08 3.21
N GLY A 43 7.68 -6.02 2.41
CA GLY A 43 8.91 -5.79 1.64
C GLY A 43 9.00 -6.62 0.35
N GLU A 44 7.88 -7.21 -0.09
CA GLU A 44 7.81 -7.97 -1.35
C GLU A 44 7.87 -7.03 -2.57
N ILE A 45 7.39 -5.80 -2.40
CA ILE A 45 7.46 -4.71 -3.37
C ILE A 45 8.03 -3.45 -2.72
N ASP A 46 8.66 -2.60 -3.52
CA ASP A 46 9.12 -1.28 -3.10
C ASP A 46 8.03 -0.22 -3.31
N HIS A 47 8.38 1.04 -3.01
CA HIS A 47 7.46 2.16 -3.12
C HIS A 47 7.04 2.43 -4.58
N ASP A 48 7.94 2.29 -5.54
CA ASP A 48 7.65 2.54 -6.95
C ASP A 48 6.65 1.52 -7.49
N GLU A 49 6.83 0.24 -7.13
CA GLU A 49 5.91 -0.83 -7.50
C GLU A 49 4.56 -0.71 -6.76
N LEU A 50 4.55 -0.28 -5.49
CA LEU A 50 3.32 0.08 -4.77
C LEU A 50 2.51 1.12 -5.54
N MET A 51 3.17 2.21 -5.97
CA MET A 51 2.50 3.29 -6.70
C MET A 51 2.01 2.84 -8.07
N ARG A 52 2.77 2.02 -8.78
CA ARG A 52 2.40 1.48 -10.08
C ARG A 52 1.15 0.59 -9.99
N ARG A 53 1.15 -0.38 -9.07
CA ARG A 53 0.01 -1.29 -8.85
C ARG A 53 -1.23 -0.56 -8.35
N THR A 54 -1.05 0.41 -7.45
CA THR A 54 -2.18 1.22 -6.95
C THR A 54 -2.82 2.05 -8.08
N ARG A 55 -2.01 2.64 -8.97
CA ARG A 55 -2.54 3.35 -10.15
C ARG A 55 -3.29 2.42 -11.10
N ALA A 56 -2.72 1.26 -11.40
CA ALA A 56 -3.37 0.26 -12.25
C ALA A 56 -4.73 -0.17 -11.65
N TYR A 57 -4.78 -0.46 -10.35
CA TYR A 57 -6.03 -0.77 -9.63
C TYR A 57 -7.07 0.36 -9.74
N LEU A 58 -6.64 1.62 -9.68
CA LEU A 58 -7.51 2.79 -9.82
C LEU A 58 -7.80 3.20 -11.28
N ASN A 59 -7.32 2.44 -12.28
CA ASN A 59 -7.37 2.80 -13.70
C ASN A 59 -6.79 4.20 -14.01
N LEU A 60 -5.75 4.61 -13.27
CA LEU A 60 -5.06 5.87 -13.48
C LEU A 60 -3.90 5.70 -14.47
N PRO A 61 -3.62 6.70 -15.33
CA PRO A 61 -2.49 6.65 -16.25
C PRO A 61 -1.15 6.61 -15.51
N GLU A 62 -0.16 5.93 -16.10
CA GLU A 62 1.22 6.01 -15.60
C GLU A 62 1.72 7.45 -15.71
N LYS A 63 2.36 7.94 -14.64
CA LYS A 63 3.03 9.24 -14.73
C LYS A 63 4.28 9.08 -15.59
N SER A 64 4.33 9.85 -16.68
CA SER A 64 5.51 10.01 -17.56
C SER A 64 6.69 10.60 -16.82
#